data_AF-A0A840ALN5-F1
#
_entry.id   AF-A0A840ALN5-F1
#
_cell.length_a   1.000
_cell.length_b   1.000
_cell.length_c   1.000
_cell.angle_alpha   90.00
_cell.angle_beta   90.00
_cell.angle_gamma   90.00
#
_symmetry.space_group_name_H-M   'P 1'
#
loop_
_entity.id
_entity.type
_entity.pdbx_description
1 polymer ?
#
loop_
_entity_poly.entity_id
_entity_poly.type
_entity_poly.pdbx_seq_one_letter_code
_entity_poly.pdbx_strand_id
1 'polypeptide(L)'
;MALSRRHVLFIGAAALLGAVPLAAAASSPLAFLRSIYDQYGSGKDGVPLDDNAALKRWFTPSLAALIQHDRAMADEADDLPTLDGDPFVDAQDWDISDLSVKAEDLGDGKAAGHVSFRNLGEPKTIELDLVETSAGWRVDDIHWGDASLRGLYTH
;
A
#
# COMPACT_ATOMS: atom_id res chain seq x y z
N MET A 1 57.37 11.52 -50.89
CA MET A 1 56.68 10.71 -49.86
C MET A 1 56.54 11.59 -48.62
N ALA A 2 55.36 12.17 -48.41
CA ALA A 2 54.39 11.77 -47.36
C ALA A 2 54.86 12.17 -45.94
N LEU A 3 54.11 12.82 -45.05
CA LEU A 3 52.72 13.26 -44.98
C LEU A 3 52.58 14.20 -43.75
N SER A 4 51.65 15.15 -43.84
CA SER A 4 51.15 16.05 -42.77
C SER A 4 50.56 15.31 -41.54
N ARG A 5 50.66 15.90 -40.34
CA ARG A 5 49.78 15.64 -39.17
C ARG A 5 49.69 16.91 -38.29
N ARG A 6 48.79 17.86 -38.59
CA ARG A 6 47.41 18.03 -38.05
C ARG A 6 47.29 17.86 -36.53
N HIS A 7 47.03 18.99 -35.88
CA HIS A 7 46.65 19.12 -34.47
C HIS A 7 45.25 18.54 -34.27
N VAL A 8 45.05 17.79 -33.18
CA VAL A 8 43.70 17.47 -32.67
C VAL A 8 43.70 17.69 -31.17
N LEU A 9 43.01 18.74 -30.75
CA LEU A 9 42.56 18.97 -29.39
C LEU A 9 41.54 17.88 -29.03
N PHE A 10 41.77 17.17 -27.93
CA PHE A 10 40.74 16.33 -27.32
C PHE A 10 39.88 17.19 -26.39
N ILE A 11 38.64 17.44 -26.79
CA ILE A 11 37.58 17.92 -25.91
C ILE A 11 37.03 16.68 -25.19
N GLY A 12 37.32 16.55 -23.91
CA GLY A 12 36.71 15.54 -23.05
C GLY A 12 35.28 15.93 -22.72
N ALA A 13 34.30 15.17 -23.24
CA ALA A 13 32.91 15.28 -22.84
C ALA A 13 32.71 14.63 -21.46
N ALA A 14 32.40 15.43 -20.45
CA ALA A 14 31.99 14.93 -19.13
C ALA A 14 30.52 14.51 -19.20
N ALA A 15 30.26 13.19 -19.16
CA ALA A 15 28.92 12.66 -18.98
C ALA A 15 28.51 12.78 -17.51
N LEU A 16 27.61 13.72 -17.20
CA LEU A 16 26.94 13.80 -15.91
C LEU A 16 25.89 12.68 -15.84
N LEU A 17 26.24 11.58 -15.19
CA LEU A 17 25.29 10.56 -14.76
C LEU A 17 24.44 11.16 -13.62
N GLY A 18 23.19 11.51 -13.91
CA GLY A 18 22.22 11.90 -12.89
C GLY A 18 21.93 10.72 -11.96
N ALA A 19 22.33 10.84 -10.70
CA ALA A 19 21.94 9.90 -9.66
C ALA A 19 20.45 10.11 -9.34
N VAL A 20 19.62 9.10 -9.60
CA VAL A 20 18.23 9.08 -9.11
C VAL A 20 18.31 8.83 -7.59
N PRO A 21 17.72 9.68 -6.73
CA PRO A 21 17.84 9.50 -5.30
C PRO A 21 17.06 8.26 -4.85
N LEU A 22 17.79 7.24 -4.40
CA LEU A 22 17.25 5.97 -3.87
C LEU A 22 16.40 6.18 -2.60
N ALA A 23 16.54 7.33 -1.93
CA ALA A 23 15.83 7.66 -0.69
C ALA A 23 14.32 7.88 -0.87
N ALA A 24 13.87 8.37 -2.03
CA ALA A 24 12.44 8.59 -2.30
C ALA A 24 11.66 7.27 -2.50
N ALA A 25 12.35 6.19 -2.88
CA ALA A 25 11.72 4.91 -3.13
C ALA A 25 11.33 4.17 -1.83
N ALA A 26 12.15 4.29 -0.77
CA ALA A 26 11.95 3.57 0.49
C ALA A 26 10.77 4.09 1.34
N SER A 27 10.36 5.34 1.13
CA SER A 27 9.22 5.97 1.80
C SER A 27 8.07 6.28 0.83
N SER A 28 8.03 5.63 -0.34
CA SER A 28 6.97 5.86 -1.32
C SER A 28 5.65 5.18 -0.92
N PRO A 29 4.49 5.72 -1.34
CA PRO A 29 3.20 5.06 -1.12
C PRO A 29 3.15 3.67 -1.78
N LEU A 30 3.83 3.49 -2.93
CA LEU A 30 3.97 2.18 -3.57
C LEU A 30 4.76 1.18 -2.72
N ALA A 31 5.87 1.60 -2.11
CA ALA A 31 6.64 0.72 -1.22
C ALA A 31 5.84 0.34 0.03
N PHE A 32 5.05 1.27 0.56
CA PHE A 32 4.13 1.00 1.66
C PHE A 32 3.08 -0.04 1.27
N LEU A 33 2.37 0.14 0.14
CA LEU A 33 1.40 -0.85 -0.35
C LEU A 33 2.05 -2.22 -0.59
N ARG A 34 3.25 -2.27 -1.18
CA ARG A 34 3.96 -3.55 -1.35
C ARG A 34 4.24 -4.22 -0.01
N SER A 35 4.60 -3.46 1.03
CA SER A 35 4.82 -4.04 2.36
C SER A 35 3.56 -4.66 2.99
N ILE A 36 2.37 -4.20 2.59
CA ILE A 36 1.08 -4.82 2.93
C ILE A 36 0.90 -6.09 2.09
N TYR A 37 0.95 -5.95 0.77
CA TYR A 37 0.57 -7.03 -0.13
C TYR A 37 1.60 -8.17 -0.24
N ASP A 38 2.85 -7.92 0.16
CA ASP A 38 3.88 -8.94 0.34
C ASP A 38 3.55 -9.92 1.47
N GLN A 39 2.52 -9.67 2.28
CA GLN A 39 2.04 -10.58 3.31
C GLN A 39 1.01 -11.59 2.79
N TYR A 40 0.63 -11.51 1.51
CA TYR A 40 -0.33 -12.43 0.88
C TYR A 40 0.33 -13.34 -0.17
N GLY A 41 -0.41 -14.37 -0.55
CA GLY A 41 0.01 -15.43 -1.46
C GLY A 41 0.16 -16.79 -0.75
N SER A 42 0.60 -17.80 -1.50
CA SER A 42 0.66 -19.18 -1.02
C SER A 42 1.50 -19.32 0.26
N GLY A 43 0.87 -19.87 1.31
CA GLY A 43 1.51 -20.16 2.59
C GLY A 43 1.76 -18.96 3.49
N LYS A 44 1.08 -17.82 3.27
CA LYS A 44 1.16 -16.65 4.15
C LYS A 44 -0.17 -16.36 4.82
N ASP A 45 -0.08 -15.86 6.05
CA ASP A 45 -1.22 -15.62 6.95
C ASP A 45 -1.87 -14.23 6.78
N GLY A 46 -1.41 -13.44 5.80
CA GLY A 46 -1.93 -12.10 5.57
C GLY A 46 -1.37 -11.07 6.55
N VAL A 47 -2.01 -9.91 6.62
CA VAL A 47 -1.60 -8.83 7.52
C VAL A 47 -2.15 -9.11 8.91
N PRO A 48 -1.30 -9.20 9.96
CA PRO A 48 -1.81 -9.31 11.32
C PRO A 48 -2.54 -8.02 11.68
N LEU A 49 -3.80 -8.16 12.11
CA LEU A 49 -4.68 -7.07 12.56
C LEU A 49 -5.28 -7.39 13.93
N ASP A 50 -4.65 -8.27 14.70
CA ASP A 50 -5.14 -8.85 15.96
C ASP A 50 -5.11 -7.86 17.14
N ASP A 51 -4.20 -6.88 17.12
CA ASP A 51 -4.08 -5.91 18.20
C ASP A 51 -4.02 -4.43 17.74
N ASN A 52 -4.05 -3.52 18.71
CA ASN A 52 -4.02 -2.08 18.44
C ASN A 52 -2.68 -1.60 17.85
N ALA A 53 -1.57 -2.25 18.19
CA ALA A 53 -0.26 -1.90 17.63
C ALA A 53 -0.20 -2.26 16.14
N ALA A 54 -0.77 -3.41 15.78
CA ALA A 54 -0.93 -3.88 14.43
C ALA A 54 -1.87 -2.96 13.64
N LEU A 55 -3.04 -2.58 14.19
CA LEU A 55 -3.94 -1.61 13.54
C LEU A 55 -3.22 -0.28 13.27
N LYS A 56 -2.50 0.28 14.25
CA LYS A 56 -1.76 1.55 14.12
C LYS A 56 -0.53 1.47 13.19
N ARG A 57 -0.06 0.27 12.87
CA ARG A 57 1.01 0.06 11.89
C ARG A 57 0.52 0.29 10.48
N TRP A 58 -0.73 -0.07 10.18
CA TRP A 58 -1.26 -0.09 8.82
C TRP A 58 -2.28 1.01 8.55
N PHE A 59 -3.10 1.37 9.53
CA PHE A 59 -4.18 2.34 9.38
C PHE A 59 -3.84 3.69 10.00
N THR A 60 -4.51 4.75 9.52
CA THR A 60 -4.44 6.07 10.16
C THR A 60 -4.97 5.97 11.60
N PRO A 61 -4.52 6.85 12.52
CA PRO A 61 -5.01 6.81 13.90
C PRO A 61 -6.53 6.90 14.01
N SER A 62 -7.19 7.63 13.09
CA SER A 62 -8.64 7.76 13.05
C SER A 62 -9.32 6.46 12.62
N LEU A 63 -8.83 5.79 11.58
CA LEU A 63 -9.40 4.53 11.11
C LEU A 63 -9.15 3.39 12.10
N ALA A 64 -7.93 3.30 12.65
CA ALA A 64 -7.59 2.31 13.69
C ALA A 64 -8.50 2.45 14.93
N ALA A 65 -8.85 3.70 15.30
CA ALA A 65 -9.76 3.95 16.43
C ALA A 65 -11.20 3.48 16.14
N LEU A 66 -11.70 3.61 14.91
CA LEU A 66 -13.02 3.10 14.53
C LEU A 66 -13.07 1.56 14.63
N ILE A 67 -12.09 0.86 14.05
CA ILE A 67 -11.99 -0.60 14.12
C ILE A 67 -11.87 -1.07 15.58
N GLN A 68 -11.05 -0.38 16.38
CA GLN A 68 -10.88 -0.71 17.79
C GLN A 68 -12.18 -0.51 18.59
N HIS A 69 -12.90 0.57 18.32
CA HIS A 69 -14.16 0.87 19.00
C HIS A 69 -15.22 -0.20 18.67
N ASP A 70 -15.38 -0.53 17.39
CA ASP A 70 -16.30 -1.58 16.94
C ASP A 70 -16.02 -2.93 17.62
N ARG A 71 -14.76 -3.37 17.63
CA ARG A 71 -14.36 -4.61 18.33
C ARG A 71 -14.71 -4.58 19.82
N ALA A 72 -14.45 -3.47 20.51
CA ALA A 72 -14.78 -3.34 21.92
C ALA A 72 -16.29 -3.40 22.18
N MET A 73 -17.10 -2.80 21.29
CA MET A 73 -18.56 -2.88 21.37
C MET A 73 -19.09 -4.29 21.11
N ALA A 74 -18.54 -4.98 20.11
CA ALA A 74 -18.89 -6.36 19.80
C ALA A 74 -18.53 -7.32 20.94
N ASP A 75 -17.33 -7.17 21.52
CA ASP A 75 -16.89 -7.94 22.68
C ASP A 75 -17.80 -7.74 23.90
N GLU A 76 -18.24 -6.50 24.17
CA GLU A 76 -19.18 -6.20 25.27
C GLU A 76 -20.57 -6.81 25.02
N ALA A 77 -20.96 -6.94 23.76
CA ALA A 77 -22.25 -7.48 23.33
C ALA A 77 -22.27 -9.01 23.14
N ASP A 78 -21.14 -9.70 23.24
CA ASP A 78 -20.99 -11.12 22.82
C ASP A 78 -21.43 -11.35 21.36
N ASP A 79 -21.05 -10.41 20.48
CA ASP A 79 -21.39 -10.40 19.05
C ASP A 79 -20.12 -10.33 18.18
N LEU A 80 -20.29 -10.45 16.86
CA LEU A 80 -19.20 -10.28 15.89
C LEU A 80 -18.95 -8.79 15.59
N PRO A 81 -17.68 -8.37 15.41
CA PRO A 81 -17.38 -7.03 14.92
C PRO A 81 -17.92 -6.85 13.49
N THR A 82 -18.20 -5.60 13.12
CA THR A 82 -18.71 -5.25 11.79
C THR A 82 -17.70 -5.61 10.69
N LEU A 83 -16.40 -5.48 10.98
CA LEU A 83 -15.34 -6.03 10.14
C LEU A 83 -15.04 -7.48 10.58
N ASP A 84 -15.53 -8.45 9.81
CA ASP A 84 -15.44 -9.89 10.10
C ASP A 84 -14.55 -10.69 9.11
N GLY A 85 -13.68 -9.99 8.38
CA GLY A 85 -12.72 -10.57 7.44
C GLY A 85 -11.45 -9.72 7.29
N ASP A 86 -10.56 -10.13 6.38
CA ASP A 86 -9.36 -9.34 6.06
C ASP A 86 -9.74 -8.20 5.09
N PRO A 87 -9.54 -6.94 5.49
CA PRO A 87 -9.98 -5.80 4.70
C PRO A 87 -9.12 -5.53 3.45
N PHE A 88 -7.88 -6.03 3.40
CA PHE A 88 -7.00 -5.83 2.24
C PHE A 88 -7.29 -6.79 1.10
N VAL A 89 -8.01 -7.89 1.39
CA VAL A 89 -8.36 -8.90 0.37
C VAL A 89 -9.86 -9.16 0.25
N ASP A 90 -10.68 -8.51 1.10
CA ASP A 90 -12.14 -8.62 1.11
C ASP A 90 -12.61 -10.08 1.22
N ALA A 91 -12.01 -10.81 2.17
CA ALA A 91 -12.28 -12.23 2.38
C ALA A 91 -11.85 -12.72 3.77
N GLN A 92 -12.45 -13.83 4.24
CA GLN A 92 -11.97 -14.58 5.41
C GLN A 92 -10.88 -15.58 5.04
N ASP A 93 -11.03 -16.25 3.90
CA ASP A 93 -10.05 -17.19 3.32
C ASP A 93 -9.63 -16.71 1.93
N TRP A 94 -8.38 -16.95 1.55
CA TRP A 94 -7.87 -16.51 0.25
C TRP A 94 -6.92 -17.49 -0.45
N ASP A 95 -6.93 -17.43 -1.78
CA ASP A 95 -5.88 -17.95 -2.65
C ASP A 95 -5.56 -16.91 -3.72
N ILE A 96 -4.52 -16.12 -3.46
CA ILE A 96 -4.19 -14.93 -4.24
C ILE A 96 -3.20 -15.27 -5.36
N SER A 97 -3.60 -14.91 -6.57
CA SER A 97 -2.77 -14.97 -7.79
C SER A 97 -2.92 -13.69 -8.61
N ASP A 98 -2.07 -13.52 -9.62
CA ASP A 98 -2.09 -12.36 -10.54
C ASP A 98 -2.09 -10.98 -9.84
N LEU A 99 -1.41 -10.87 -8.69
CA LEU A 99 -1.33 -9.65 -7.89
C LEU A 99 -0.61 -8.52 -8.64
N SER A 100 -1.29 -7.37 -8.75
CA SER A 100 -0.76 -6.11 -9.25
C SER A 100 -1.03 -5.01 -8.23
N VAL A 101 0.01 -4.27 -7.87
CA VAL A 101 -0.05 -3.15 -6.90
C VAL A 101 0.50 -1.90 -7.57
N LYS A 102 -0.31 -0.84 -7.58
CA LYS A 102 0.06 0.48 -8.09
C LYS A 102 -0.29 1.55 -7.05
N ALA A 103 0.43 2.66 -7.10
CA ALA A 103 0.10 3.85 -6.33
C ALA A 103 0.12 5.07 -7.26
N GLU A 104 -0.84 5.97 -7.08
CA GLU A 104 -0.93 7.28 -7.70
C GLU A 104 -0.71 8.35 -6.62
N ASP A 105 0.32 9.18 -6.80
CA ASP A 105 0.56 10.32 -5.91
C ASP A 105 -0.46 11.42 -6.23
N LEU A 106 -1.25 11.80 -5.22
CA LEU A 106 -2.29 12.83 -5.33
C LEU A 106 -1.80 14.19 -4.82
N GLY A 107 -0.56 14.27 -4.32
CA GLY A 107 0.00 15.46 -3.68
C GLY A 107 -0.45 15.64 -2.23
N ASP A 108 0.14 16.62 -1.54
CA ASP A 108 -0.18 17.01 -0.16
C ASP A 108 -0.16 15.84 0.86
N GLY A 109 0.77 14.90 0.67
CA GLY A 109 0.88 13.71 1.53
C GLY A 109 -0.27 12.73 1.36
N LYS A 110 -0.92 12.70 0.20
CA LYS A 110 -1.99 11.76 -0.15
C LYS A 110 -1.62 10.95 -1.38
N ALA A 111 -2.08 9.71 -1.42
CA ALA A 111 -1.94 8.85 -2.58
C ALA A 111 -3.15 7.91 -2.69
N ALA A 112 -3.49 7.50 -3.90
CA ALA A 112 -4.42 6.41 -4.15
C ALA A 112 -3.63 5.12 -4.41
N GLY A 113 -4.08 4.00 -3.83
CA GLY A 113 -3.57 2.66 -4.09
C GLY A 113 -4.55 1.88 -4.95
N HIS A 114 -4.08 1.34 -6.08
CA HIS A 114 -4.89 0.50 -6.97
C HIS A 114 -4.33 -0.92 -6.92
N VAL A 115 -5.12 -1.86 -6.41
CA VAL A 115 -4.70 -3.25 -6.25
C VAL A 115 -5.68 -4.16 -6.94
N SER A 116 -5.15 -5.06 -7.77
CA SER A 116 -5.96 -6.08 -8.44
C SER A 116 -5.29 -7.44 -8.34
N PHE A 117 -6.09 -8.48 -8.17
CA PHE A 117 -5.64 -9.87 -8.07
C PHE A 117 -6.77 -10.81 -8.47
N ARG A 118 -6.48 -12.10 -8.54
CA ARG A 118 -7.47 -13.16 -8.47
C ARG A 118 -7.49 -13.73 -7.07
N ASN A 119 -8.67 -13.89 -6.48
CA ASN A 119 -8.88 -14.64 -5.25
C ASN A 119 -9.72 -15.88 -5.56
N LEU A 120 -9.18 -17.08 -5.31
CA LEU A 120 -9.85 -18.35 -5.64
C LEU A 120 -10.30 -18.41 -7.11
N GLY A 121 -9.52 -17.79 -8.01
CA GLY A 121 -9.80 -17.71 -9.44
C GLY A 121 -10.66 -16.53 -9.88
N GLU A 122 -11.35 -15.84 -8.97
CA GLU A 122 -12.22 -14.70 -9.29
C GLU A 122 -11.46 -13.36 -9.24
N PRO A 123 -11.61 -12.46 -10.23
CA PRO A 123 -10.96 -11.17 -10.23
C PRO A 123 -11.50 -10.27 -9.11
N LYS A 124 -10.60 -9.63 -8.36
CA LYS A 124 -10.87 -8.66 -7.29
C LYS A 124 -10.07 -7.40 -7.53
N THR A 125 -10.66 -6.26 -7.16
CA THR A 125 -10.02 -4.95 -7.14
C THR A 125 -10.26 -4.32 -5.77
N ILE A 126 -9.21 -3.74 -5.20
CA ILE A 126 -9.21 -3.03 -3.93
C ILE A 126 -8.60 -1.66 -4.18
N GLU A 127 -9.31 -0.61 -3.77
CA GLU A 127 -8.85 0.77 -3.84
C GLU A 127 -8.50 1.24 -2.43
N LEU A 128 -7.38 1.93 -2.25
CA LEU A 128 -6.91 2.37 -0.94
C LEU A 128 -6.64 3.86 -0.93
N ASP A 129 -7.23 4.59 0.02
CA ASP A 129 -6.85 5.97 0.30
C ASP A 129 -5.65 5.96 1.25
N LEU A 130 -4.54 6.59 0.87
CA LEU A 130 -3.31 6.62 1.65
C LEU A 130 -3.01 8.05 2.11
N VAL A 131 -2.52 8.16 3.34
CA VAL A 131 -2.09 9.42 3.95
C VAL A 131 -0.71 9.26 4.56
N GLU A 132 0.18 10.20 4.27
CA GLU A 132 1.49 10.32 4.92
C GLU A 132 1.32 10.91 6.32
N THR A 133 1.75 10.16 7.32
CA THR A 133 1.76 10.59 8.72
C THR A 133 3.20 10.83 9.20
N SER A 134 3.37 11.39 10.40
CA SER A 134 4.69 11.49 11.03
C SER A 134 5.38 10.13 11.25
N ALA A 135 4.63 9.03 11.20
CA ALA A 135 5.13 7.66 11.30
C ALA A 135 5.20 6.95 9.92
N GLY A 136 5.15 7.71 8.82
CA GLY A 136 5.09 7.22 7.44
C GLY A 136 3.66 7.03 6.93
N TRP A 137 3.54 6.42 5.75
CA TRP A 137 2.26 6.16 5.10
C TRP A 137 1.36 5.25 5.92
N ARG A 138 0.05 5.53 5.88
CA ARG A 138 -1.02 4.75 6.48
C ARG A 138 -2.22 4.71 5.54
N VAL A 139 -3.02 3.67 5.67
CA VAL A 139 -4.31 3.54 4.98
C VAL A 139 -5.37 4.31 5.75
N ASP A 140 -6.03 5.24 5.07
CA ASP A 140 -7.11 6.06 5.62
C ASP A 140 -8.50 5.53 5.27
N ASP A 141 -8.65 4.81 4.16
CA ASP A 141 -9.83 4.02 3.81
C ASP A 141 -9.48 2.90 2.81
N ILE A 142 -10.33 1.88 2.74
CA ILE A 142 -10.25 0.80 1.75
C ILE A 142 -11.63 0.63 1.12
N HIS A 143 -11.69 0.55 -0.21
CA HIS A 143 -12.93 0.41 -0.96
C HIS A 143 -13.00 -0.94 -1.69
N TRP A 144 -14.18 -1.56 -1.62
CA TRP A 144 -14.53 -2.85 -2.22
C TRP A 144 -15.68 -2.66 -3.23
N GLY A 145 -15.50 -1.74 -4.18
CA GLY A 145 -16.57 -1.28 -5.06
C GLY A 145 -17.34 -0.12 -4.43
N ASP A 146 -18.64 -0.27 -4.23
CA ASP A 146 -19.52 0.78 -3.67
C ASP A 146 -19.47 0.87 -2.12
N ALA A 147 -18.76 -0.04 -1.46
CA ALA A 147 -18.57 -0.09 -0.01
C ALA A 147 -17.14 0.28 0.39
N SER A 148 -16.96 0.78 1.61
CA SER A 148 -15.63 1.02 2.18
C SER A 148 -15.52 0.60 3.64
N LEU A 149 -14.29 0.33 4.08
CA LEU A 149 -13.97 -0.04 5.45
C LEU A 149 -14.39 1.05 6.44
N ARG A 150 -14.12 2.32 6.14
CA ARG A 150 -14.60 3.42 6.97
C ARG A 150 -16.13 3.51 6.95
N GLY A 151 -16.74 3.24 5.80
CA GLY A 151 -18.17 3.22 5.59
C GLY A 151 -18.92 2.24 6.50
N LEU A 152 -18.28 1.15 6.93
CA LEU A 152 -18.84 0.21 7.91
C LEU A 152 -19.23 0.88 9.23
N TYR A 153 -18.57 1.99 9.61
CA TYR A 153 -18.72 2.63 10.92
C TYR A 153 -19.45 3.99 10.85
N THR A 154 -19.86 4.42 9.66
CA THR A 154 -20.60 5.68 9.48
C THR A 154 -22.08 5.36 9.31
N HIS A 155 -22.89 5.73 10.31
CA HIS A 155 -24.34 5.60 10.32
C HIS A 155 -25.00 6.96 10.57
#